data_AF-A0A0A9X658-F1
#
_entry.id   AF-A0A0A9X658-F1
#
_cell.length_a   1.000
_cell.length_b   1.000
_cell.length_c   1.000
_cell.angle_alpha   90.00
_cell.angle_beta   90.00
_cell.angle_gamma   90.00
#
_symmetry.space_group_name_H-M   'P 1'
#
loop_
_entity.id
_entity.type
_entity.pdbx_description
1 polymer ?
#
loop_
_entity_poly.entity_id
_entity_poly.type
_entity_poly.pdbx_seq_one_letter_code
_entity_poly.pdbx_strand_id
1 'polypeptide(L)'
;MMLANTLSEVVSSVILQPTQGSGAVAVTAQGVSQAYDRDKQGWIIKTDCHSETVRLHMVFKDIHNVPRNHLRFVSWTAYMLRYHKSLLEPIPIPSAPFSHYYAQEVSDEGIIMETEITVKELREPGCPYLNEKGQLRVQVEWEESYLLFQATYHKYDDIYKVHNQQMKKEISILQAENYGLERQLFSYQKSLAYAHARGGTYSDDMQSPEGREEEDEPFYQDRNYTLGDRSLSTDTEYA
;
A
#
# COMPACT_ATOMS: atom_id res chain seq x y z
N MET A 1 -9.87 -24.16 5.87
CA MET A 1 -10.64 -24.26 7.13
C MET A 1 -10.89 -22.83 7.57
N MET A 2 -12.11 -22.29 7.49
CA MET A 2 -12.37 -20.93 7.96
C MET A 2 -12.33 -20.94 9.48
N LEU A 3 -11.31 -20.33 10.06
CA LEU A 3 -11.21 -20.12 11.51
C LEU A 3 -12.09 -18.90 11.85
N ALA A 4 -12.85 -18.98 12.94
CA ALA A 4 -13.65 -17.86 13.41
C ALA A 4 -12.72 -16.73 13.91
N ASN A 5 -12.92 -15.51 13.41
CA ASN A 5 -12.16 -14.34 13.84
C ASN A 5 -12.47 -14.02 15.31
N THR A 6 -11.46 -13.58 16.05
CA THR A 6 -11.62 -13.16 17.45
C THR A 6 -11.76 -11.65 17.49
N LEU A 7 -12.77 -11.14 18.20
CA LEU A 7 -12.97 -9.70 18.38
C LEU A 7 -12.48 -9.26 19.76
N SER A 8 -11.65 -8.22 19.79
CA SER A 8 -11.28 -7.50 20.99
C SER A 8 -11.87 -6.09 20.94
N GLU A 9 -12.67 -5.71 21.94
CA GLU A 9 -13.11 -4.33 22.09
C GLU A 9 -12.30 -3.66 23.21
N VAL A 10 -11.77 -2.48 22.92
CA VAL A 10 -11.03 -1.67 23.88
C VAL A 10 -11.57 -0.25 23.96
N VAL A 11 -11.43 0.36 25.14
CA VAL A 11 -11.94 1.70 25.42
C VAL A 11 -10.76 2.60 25.77
N SER A 12 -10.53 3.60 24.92
CA SER A 12 -9.53 4.64 25.13
C SER A 12 -10.20 5.91 25.64
N SER A 13 -9.73 6.46 26.75
CA SER A 13 -10.34 7.67 27.33
C SER A 13 -9.67 8.92 26.75
N VAL A 14 -10.45 9.90 26.31
CA VAL A 14 -9.93 11.18 25.82
C VAL A 14 -10.39 12.29 26.76
N ILE A 15 -9.45 13.09 27.22
CA ILE A 15 -9.72 14.26 28.05
C ILE A 15 -9.65 15.51 27.19
N LEU A 16 -10.74 16.29 27.27
CA LEU A 16 -10.84 17.63 26.75
C LEU A 16 -10.54 18.62 27.90
N GLN A 17 -9.40 19.30 27.83
CA GLN A 17 -9.00 20.33 28.80
C GLN A 17 -8.91 21.69 28.13
N PRO A 18 -9.47 22.76 28.71
CA PRO A 18 -9.23 24.11 28.21
C PRO A 18 -7.74 24.47 28.33
N THR A 19 -7.13 24.94 27.24
CA THR A 19 -5.76 25.47 27.27
C THR A 19 -5.77 26.84 27.93
N GLN A 20 -4.95 26.99 28.98
CA GLN A 20 -4.83 28.26 29.67
C GLN A 20 -4.33 29.33 28.70
N GLY A 21 -5.15 30.36 28.48
CA GLY A 21 -4.78 31.57 27.73
C GLY A 21 -5.20 31.66 26.27
N SER A 22 -5.70 30.58 25.64
CA SER A 22 -6.05 30.59 24.20
C SER A 22 -7.53 30.42 23.87
N GLY A 23 -8.39 30.11 24.85
CA GLY A 23 -9.79 29.72 24.57
C GLY A 23 -9.93 28.42 23.75
N ALA A 24 -8.81 27.78 23.40
CA ALA A 24 -8.78 26.52 22.70
C ALA A 24 -8.90 25.36 23.71
N VAL A 25 -9.44 24.23 23.28
CA VAL A 25 -9.54 23.01 24.08
C VAL A 25 -8.45 22.05 23.61
N ALA A 26 -7.51 21.70 24.48
CA ALA A 26 -6.56 20.62 24.25
C ALA A 26 -7.27 19.26 24.37
N VAL A 27 -6.88 18.36 23.48
CA VAL A 27 -7.35 16.97 23.45
C VAL A 27 -6.16 16.11 23.82
N THR A 28 -6.28 15.35 24.91
CA THR A 28 -5.23 14.44 25.34
C THR A 28 -5.82 13.06 25.55
N ALA A 29 -5.23 12.05 24.95
CA ALA A 29 -5.59 10.68 25.25
C ALA A 29 -5.02 10.27 26.62
N GLN A 30 -5.77 9.47 27.36
CA GLN A 30 -5.36 8.93 28.65
C GLN A 30 -5.44 7.41 28.67
N GLY A 31 -4.40 6.83 29.27
CA GLY A 31 -4.34 5.41 29.57
C GLY A 31 -3.83 4.57 28.41
N VAL A 32 -3.64 3.30 28.73
CA VAL A 32 -3.17 2.28 27.82
C VAL A 32 -4.22 1.18 27.83
N SER A 33 -4.84 0.92 26.69
CA SER A 33 -5.81 -0.16 26.57
C SER A 33 -5.09 -1.47 26.29
N GLN A 34 -5.58 -2.57 26.89
CA GLN A 34 -5.07 -3.91 26.63
C GLN A 34 -6.08 -4.71 25.84
N ALA A 35 -5.59 -5.49 24.87
CA ALA A 35 -6.35 -6.45 24.09
C ALA A 35 -5.61 -7.79 24.06
N TYR A 36 -6.31 -8.86 23.66
CA TYR A 36 -5.71 -10.18 23.53
C TYR A 36 -6.09 -10.76 22.18
N ASP A 37 -5.09 -11.29 21.48
CA ASP A 37 -5.36 -12.03 20.24
C ASP A 37 -5.94 -13.42 20.53
N ARG A 38 -6.26 -14.15 19.45
CA ARG A 38 -6.81 -15.51 19.52
C ARG A 38 -5.91 -16.51 20.26
N ASP A 39 -4.60 -16.26 20.29
CA ASP A 39 -3.60 -17.10 20.97
C ASP A 39 -3.35 -16.60 22.41
N LYS A 40 -4.23 -15.71 22.90
CA LYS A 40 -4.19 -15.07 24.23
C LYS A 40 -2.92 -14.27 24.49
N GLN A 41 -2.23 -13.83 23.44
CA GLN A 41 -1.07 -12.96 23.61
C GLN A 41 -1.53 -11.52 23.80
N GLY A 42 -0.84 -10.79 24.67
CA GLY A 42 -1.17 -9.44 25.06
C GLY A 42 -0.77 -8.38 24.03
N TRP A 43 -1.69 -7.46 23.80
CA TRP A 43 -1.51 -6.29 22.95
C TRP A 43 -1.88 -5.03 23.72
N ILE A 44 -1.26 -3.92 23.33
CA ILE A 44 -1.50 -2.60 23.87
C ILE A 44 -1.96 -1.70 22.73
N ILE A 45 -3.02 -0.92 22.97
CA ILE A 45 -3.48 0.12 22.07
C ILE A 45 -3.44 1.45 22.83
N LYS A 46 -2.66 2.39 22.32
CA LYS A 46 -2.58 3.76 22.82
C LYS A 46 -3.23 4.68 21.79
N THR A 47 -3.99 5.66 22.27
CA THR A 47 -4.48 6.72 21.40
C THR A 47 -3.51 7.90 21.47
N ASP A 48 -3.27 8.52 20.33
CA ASP A 48 -2.45 9.72 20.19
C ASP A 48 -3.28 10.81 19.50
N CYS A 49 -3.28 12.01 20.09
CA CYS A 49 -4.01 13.19 19.60
C CYS A 49 -3.05 14.39 19.38
N HIS A 50 -1.74 14.16 19.27
CA HIS A 50 -0.77 15.24 19.03
C HIS A 50 -0.65 15.63 17.54
N SER A 51 -1.17 14.80 16.63
CA SER A 51 -1.27 15.06 15.20
C SER A 51 -2.58 15.77 14.81
N GLU A 52 -2.75 16.06 13.51
CA GLU A 52 -4.01 16.61 12.97
C GLU A 52 -5.18 15.63 13.11
N THR A 53 -4.93 14.35 12.84
CA THR A 53 -5.87 13.25 13.04
C THR A 53 -5.53 12.44 14.27
N VAL A 54 -6.51 11.72 14.79
CA VAL A 54 -6.33 10.74 15.86
C VAL A 54 -5.54 9.56 15.30
N ARG A 55 -4.54 9.11 16.04
CA ARG A 55 -3.73 7.94 15.72
C ARG A 55 -3.90 6.88 16.81
N LEU A 56 -3.83 5.62 16.40
CA LEU A 56 -3.75 4.49 17.32
C LEU A 56 -2.38 3.86 17.20
N HIS A 57 -1.68 3.71 18.31
CA HIS A 57 -0.39 3.02 18.39
C HIS A 57 -0.60 1.65 19.01
N MET A 58 -0.44 0.62 18.19
CA MET A 58 -0.67 -0.77 18.54
C MET A 58 0.66 -1.48 18.77
N VAL A 59 0.84 -2.07 19.95
CA VAL A 59 2.10 -2.65 20.41
C VAL A 59 1.86 -4.10 20.84
N PHE A 60 2.65 -5.02 20.31
CA PHE A 60 2.66 -6.41 20.71
C PHE A 60 3.47 -6.59 22.01
N LYS A 61 2.78 -6.68 23.15
CA LYS A 61 3.41 -6.73 24.48
C LYS A 61 4.20 -8.02 24.70
N ASP A 62 3.72 -9.10 24.12
CA ASP A 62 4.25 -10.45 24.32
C ASP A 62 5.23 -10.86 23.22
N ILE A 63 5.90 -9.90 22.59
CA ILE A 63 6.92 -10.15 21.54
C ILE A 63 8.05 -11.09 22.00
N HIS A 64 8.37 -11.07 23.30
CA HIS A 64 9.34 -11.96 23.92
C HIS A 64 8.89 -13.44 23.92
N ASN A 65 7.60 -13.72 23.78
CA ASN A 65 7.05 -15.07 23.67
C ASN A 65 7.19 -15.67 22.27
N VAL A 66 7.61 -14.89 21.26
CA VAL A 66 7.92 -15.44 19.93
C VAL A 66 9.10 -16.40 20.08
N PRO A 67 8.96 -17.68 19.66
CA PRO A 67 10.06 -18.63 19.74
C PRO A 67 11.27 -18.20 18.91
N ARG A 68 12.48 -18.49 19.41
CA ARG A 68 13.72 -18.31 18.64
C ARG A 68 13.64 -19.04 17.30
N ASN A 69 14.25 -18.46 16.26
CA ASN A 69 14.26 -18.96 14.89
C ASN A 69 12.87 -19.08 14.26
N HIS A 70 11.87 -18.39 14.80
CA HIS A 70 10.54 -18.31 14.21
C HIS A 70 10.15 -16.85 14.00
N LEU A 71 9.30 -16.64 12.99
CA LEU A 71 8.57 -15.41 12.77
C LEU A 71 7.10 -15.67 13.07
N ARG A 72 6.46 -14.80 13.84
CA ARG A 72 5.02 -14.81 14.02
C ARG A 72 4.40 -13.78 13.07
N PHE A 73 3.67 -14.24 12.08
CA PHE A 73 2.81 -13.38 11.28
C PHE A 73 1.50 -13.14 12.02
N VAL A 74 0.99 -11.91 12.01
CA VAL A 74 -0.34 -11.56 12.53
C VAL A 74 -1.00 -10.57 11.57
N SER A 75 -2.29 -10.76 11.26
CA SER A 75 -3.16 -9.83 10.53
C SER A 75 -4.37 -9.45 11.38
N TRP A 76 -4.79 -8.19 11.29
CA TRP A 76 -5.95 -7.67 11.99
C TRP A 76 -6.60 -6.49 11.26
N THR A 77 -7.90 -6.32 11.48
CA THR A 77 -8.61 -5.10 11.10
C THR A 77 -8.99 -4.33 12.36
N ALA A 78 -8.63 -3.04 12.40
CA ALA A 78 -9.02 -2.15 13.49
C ALA A 78 -10.18 -1.24 13.04
N TYR A 79 -11.13 -1.02 13.94
CA TYR A 79 -12.34 -0.23 13.72
C TYR A 79 -12.48 0.85 14.79
N MET A 80 -12.88 2.04 14.35
CA MET A 80 -13.41 3.09 15.23
C MET A 80 -14.92 2.90 15.37
N LEU A 81 -15.42 2.86 16.59
CA LEU A 81 -16.86 2.70 16.81
C LEU A 81 -17.55 4.07 16.85
N ARG A 82 -18.52 4.25 15.96
CA ARG A 82 -19.30 5.48 15.80
C ARG A 82 -20.73 5.28 16.30
N TYR A 83 -21.22 6.21 17.10
CA TYR A 83 -22.61 6.28 17.52
C TYR A 83 -23.49 6.88 16.41
N HIS A 84 -24.46 6.10 15.91
CA HIS A 84 -25.49 6.56 14.99
C HIS A 84 -26.88 6.14 15.47
N LYS A 85 -27.73 7.11 15.83
CA LYS A 85 -29.12 6.85 16.27
C LYS A 85 -29.23 5.71 17.30
N SER A 86 -28.38 5.76 18.33
CA SER A 86 -28.23 4.73 19.40
C SER A 86 -27.63 3.38 19.01
N LEU A 87 -27.24 3.18 17.75
CA LEU A 87 -26.46 2.03 17.31
C LEU A 87 -24.97 2.36 17.29
N LEU A 88 -24.15 1.34 17.54
CA LEU A 88 -22.70 1.41 17.43
C LEU A 88 -22.30 0.82 16.07
N GLU A 89 -21.75 1.66 15.20
CA GLU A 89 -21.31 1.27 13.87
C GLU A 89 -19.77 1.18 13.84
N PRO A 90 -19.19 -0.01 13.54
CA PRO A 90 -17.76 -0.14 13.37
C PRO A 90 -17.32 0.41 12.02
N ILE A 91 -16.42 1.40 12.03
CA ILE A 91 -15.84 2.01 10.84
C ILE A 91 -14.37 1.58 10.74
N PRO A 92 -13.97 0.86 9.68
CA PRO A 92 -12.59 0.40 9.55
C PRO A 92 -11.64 1.59 9.43
N ILE A 93 -10.49 1.47 10.08
CA ILE A 93 -9.41 2.46 9.95
C ILE A 93 -8.81 2.35 8.54
N PRO A 94 -8.45 3.47 7.90
CA PRO A 94 -7.78 3.45 6.60
C PRO A 94 -6.57 2.52 6.58
N SER A 95 -6.32 1.90 5.43
CA SER A 95 -5.24 0.93 5.20
C SER A 95 -5.41 -0.42 5.91
N ALA A 96 -6.53 -0.68 6.57
CA ALA A 96 -6.86 -2.03 7.02
C ALA A 96 -7.15 -2.97 5.83
N PRO A 97 -6.88 -4.29 5.96
CA PRO A 97 -6.30 -4.95 7.13
C PRO A 97 -4.81 -4.62 7.30
N PHE A 98 -4.38 -4.56 8.56
CA PHE A 98 -2.98 -4.41 8.94
C PHE A 98 -2.37 -5.79 9.13
N SER A 99 -1.08 -5.92 8.82
CA SER A 99 -0.35 -7.16 9.10
C SER A 99 1.10 -6.89 9.44
N HIS A 100 1.71 -7.79 10.22
CA HIS A 100 3.10 -7.67 10.62
C HIS A 100 3.75 -9.02 10.93
N TYR A 101 5.08 -9.07 10.80
CA TYR A 101 5.90 -10.21 11.21
C TYR A 101 6.72 -9.83 12.43
N TYR A 102 6.54 -10.60 13.51
CA TYR A 102 7.28 -10.44 14.74
C TYR A 102 8.35 -11.52 14.86
N ALA A 103 9.59 -11.10 15.14
CA ALA A 103 10.64 -11.96 15.66
C ALA A 103 10.71 -11.78 17.18
N GLN A 104 11.47 -12.65 17.85
CA GLN A 104 11.76 -12.44 19.27
C GLN A 104 12.65 -11.22 19.45
N GLU A 105 12.11 -10.19 20.10
CA GLU A 105 12.78 -8.92 20.40
C GLU A 105 12.58 -8.59 21.89
N VAL A 106 13.33 -7.59 22.39
CA VAL A 106 13.17 -7.10 23.77
C VAL A 106 11.87 -6.30 23.92
N SER A 107 11.50 -5.55 22.89
CA SER A 107 10.31 -4.70 22.87
C SER A 107 9.83 -4.51 21.44
N ASP A 108 8.53 -4.32 21.28
CA ASP A 108 7.92 -3.91 20.03
C ASP A 108 7.82 -2.38 19.97
N GLU A 109 8.31 -1.78 18.88
CA GLU A 109 8.14 -0.35 18.58
C GLU A 109 6.68 -0.04 18.23
N GLY A 110 5.91 -1.04 17.82
CA GLY A 110 4.50 -0.95 17.50
C GLY A 110 4.21 -0.31 16.14
N ILE A 111 2.93 -0.35 15.77
CA ILE A 111 2.41 0.14 14.49
C ILE A 111 1.47 1.30 14.74
N ILE A 112 1.69 2.39 14.01
CA ILE A 112 0.82 3.56 14.03
C ILE A 112 -0.25 3.38 12.95
N MET A 113 -1.51 3.40 13.36
CA MET A 113 -2.67 3.37 12.50
C MET A 113 -3.30 4.76 12.50
N GLU A 114 -3.27 5.42 11.34
CA GLU A 114 -3.85 6.76 11.19
C GLU A 114 -5.35 6.66 10.91
N THR A 115 -6.16 7.40 11.67
CA THR A 115 -7.60 7.47 11.43
C THR A 115 -7.95 8.70 10.58
N GLU A 116 -9.16 8.74 10.05
CA GLU A 116 -9.71 9.93 9.38
C GLU A 116 -10.32 10.95 10.36
N ILE A 117 -10.42 10.59 11.64
CA ILE A 117 -11.05 11.43 12.66
C ILE A 117 -10.07 12.54 13.00
N THR A 118 -10.47 13.78 12.75
CA THR A 118 -9.63 14.93 13.10
C THR A 118 -9.69 15.21 14.60
N VAL A 119 -8.58 15.70 15.16
CA VAL A 119 -8.56 16.16 16.57
C VAL A 119 -9.51 17.35 16.77
N LYS A 120 -9.83 18.09 15.70
CA LYS A 120 -10.86 19.13 15.71
C LYS A 120 -12.25 18.54 15.91
N GLU A 121 -12.62 17.50 15.16
CA GLU A 121 -13.92 16.81 15.28
C GLU A 121 -14.14 16.25 16.69
N LEU A 122 -13.09 15.73 17.35
CA LEU A 122 -13.19 15.28 18.74
C LEU A 122 -13.57 16.38 19.74
N ARG A 123 -13.34 17.66 19.40
CA ARG A 123 -13.71 18.80 20.26
C ARG A 123 -15.15 19.25 20.04
N GLU A 124 -15.78 18.81 18.96
CA GLU A 124 -17.13 19.23 18.62
C GLU A 124 -18.14 18.59 19.59
N PRO A 125 -19.06 19.39 20.16
CA PRO A 125 -20.12 18.85 21.00
C PRO A 125 -20.95 17.83 20.22
N GLY A 126 -21.16 16.66 20.82
CA GLY A 126 -21.90 15.57 20.16
C GLY A 126 -21.08 14.80 19.12
N CYS A 127 -19.75 14.89 19.16
CA CYS A 127 -18.86 14.05 18.35
C CYS A 127 -19.32 12.57 18.40
N PRO A 128 -19.63 11.96 17.25
CA PRO A 128 -20.26 10.64 17.22
C PRO A 128 -19.29 9.52 17.60
N TYR A 129 -17.99 9.80 17.74
CA TYR A 129 -16.99 8.80 18.16
C TYR A 129 -16.76 8.78 19.67
N LEU A 130 -17.23 9.80 20.39
CA LEU A 130 -17.07 9.90 21.83
C LEU A 130 -18.36 9.46 22.53
N ASN A 131 -18.23 8.61 23.54
CA ASN A 131 -19.33 8.35 24.45
C ASN A 131 -19.57 9.52 25.42
N GLU A 132 -20.62 9.43 26.25
CA GLU A 132 -20.96 10.46 27.25
C GLU A 132 -19.82 10.76 28.26
N LYS A 133 -18.85 9.86 28.39
CA LYS A 133 -17.67 9.98 29.26
C LYS A 133 -16.43 10.50 28.53
N GLY A 134 -16.56 10.89 27.25
CA GLY A 134 -15.42 11.33 26.43
C GLY A 134 -14.48 10.19 26.03
N GLN A 135 -14.96 8.95 25.95
CA GLN A 135 -14.14 7.79 25.60
C GLN A 135 -14.36 7.39 24.13
N LEU A 136 -13.27 7.16 23.43
CA LEU A 136 -13.22 6.49 22.15
C LEU A 136 -13.28 4.97 22.36
N ARG A 137 -14.01 4.28 21.49
CA ARG A 137 -13.98 2.82 21.46
C ARG A 137 -13.33 2.34 20.18
N VAL A 138 -12.42 1.41 20.34
CA VAL A 138 -11.71 0.75 19.24
C VAL A 138 -12.07 -0.72 19.31
N GLN A 139 -12.43 -1.30 18.19
CA GLN A 139 -12.59 -2.72 18.04
C GLN A 139 -11.48 -3.27 17.14
N VAL A 140 -10.92 -4.41 17.51
CA VAL A 140 -9.91 -5.11 16.73
C VAL A 140 -10.45 -6.49 16.40
N GLU A 141 -10.49 -6.81 15.12
CA GLU A 141 -10.77 -8.14 14.60
C GLU A 141 -9.45 -8.82 14.25
N TRP A 142 -9.14 -9.89 14.97
CA TRP A 142 -7.97 -10.72 14.72
C TRP A 142 -8.28 -11.73 13.63
N GLU A 143 -7.51 -11.67 12.55
CA GLU A 143 -7.69 -12.52 11.38
C GLU A 143 -6.71 -13.70 11.45
N GLU A 144 -5.62 -13.61 10.69
CA GLU A 144 -4.61 -14.65 10.57
C GLU A 144 -3.50 -14.48 11.61
N SER A 145 -3.01 -15.61 12.14
CA SER A 145 -1.82 -15.65 13.01
C SER A 145 -1.07 -16.95 12.75
N TYR A 146 0.14 -16.85 12.19
CA TYR A 146 0.94 -18.02 11.82
C TYR A 146 2.30 -17.97 12.49
N LEU A 147 2.77 -19.13 12.95
CA LEU A 147 4.16 -19.29 13.35
C LEU A 147 4.94 -19.93 12.21
N LEU A 148 5.96 -19.23 11.73
CA LEU A 148 6.74 -19.55 10.55
C LEU A 148 8.18 -19.82 10.96
N PHE A 149 8.81 -20.84 10.37
CA PHE A 149 10.21 -21.15 10.67
C PHE A 149 11.13 -20.21 9.89
N GLN A 150 11.97 -19.44 10.59
CA GLN A 150 12.74 -18.33 10.02
C GLN A 150 13.77 -18.80 8.97
N ALA A 151 14.29 -20.02 9.09
CA ALA A 151 15.24 -20.54 8.10
C ALA A 151 14.58 -20.81 6.72
N THR A 152 13.26 -20.91 6.68
CA THR A 152 12.49 -21.18 5.45
C THR A 152 11.67 -19.97 5.02
N TYR A 153 11.47 -19.00 5.90
CA TYR A 153 10.60 -17.87 5.66
C TYR A 153 11.20 -16.58 6.22
N HIS A 154 11.37 -15.59 5.35
CA HIS A 154 11.84 -14.26 5.70
C HIS A 154 10.72 -13.23 5.49
N LYS A 155 10.69 -12.17 6.32
CA LYS A 155 9.73 -11.06 6.17
C LYS A 155 9.73 -10.37 4.78
N TYR A 156 10.80 -10.55 4.01
CA TYR A 156 10.94 -9.98 2.67
C TYR A 156 10.35 -10.88 1.58
N ASP A 157 10.04 -12.14 1.89
CA ASP A 157 9.52 -13.09 0.92
C ASP A 157 8.15 -12.66 0.39
N ASP A 158 7.33 -12.06 1.25
CA ASP A 158 6.00 -11.59 0.85
C ASP A 158 6.06 -10.26 0.10
N ILE A 159 6.98 -9.36 0.46
CA ILE A 159 7.27 -8.16 -0.34
C ILE A 159 7.74 -8.57 -1.74
N TYR A 160 8.64 -9.55 -1.83
CA TYR A 160 9.12 -10.08 -3.09
C TYR A 160 7.99 -10.69 -3.93
N LYS A 161 7.07 -11.45 -3.32
CA LYS A 161 5.90 -12.02 -4.01
C LYS A 161 4.97 -10.94 -4.54
N VAL A 162 4.59 -9.96 -3.72
CA VAL A 162 3.68 -8.87 -4.10
C VAL A 162 4.29 -8.03 -5.20
N HIS A 163 5.55 -7.61 -5.06
CA HIS A 163 6.22 -6.82 -6.08
C HIS A 163 6.35 -7.58 -7.41
N ASN A 164 6.69 -8.88 -7.37
CA ASN A 164 6.69 -9.70 -8.58
C ASN A 164 5.32 -9.81 -9.24
N GLN A 165 4.26 -9.98 -8.45
CA GLN A 165 2.90 -10.03 -8.99
C GLN A 165 2.49 -8.70 -9.60
N GLN A 166 2.82 -7.58 -8.95
CA GLN A 166 2.57 -6.24 -9.48
C GLN A 166 3.32 -5.99 -10.78
N MET A 167 4.64 -6.23 -10.80
CA MET A 167 5.46 -6.08 -12.00
C MET A 167 4.92 -6.93 -13.16
N LYS A 168 4.53 -8.19 -12.90
CA LYS A 168 3.92 -9.06 -13.92
C LYS A 168 2.62 -8.48 -14.49
N LYS A 169 1.77 -7.89 -13.64
CA LYS A 169 0.53 -7.23 -14.08
C LYS A 169 0.85 -6.01 -14.95
N GLU A 170 1.77 -5.15 -14.51
CA GLU A 170 2.18 -3.97 -15.26
C GLU A 170 2.78 -4.33 -16.63
N ILE A 171 3.68 -5.32 -16.68
CA ILE A 171 4.23 -5.85 -17.94
C ILE A 171 3.11 -6.34 -18.85
N SER A 172 2.13 -7.09 -18.33
CA SER A 172 1.02 -7.59 -19.13
C SER A 172 0.14 -6.47 -19.69
N ILE A 173 -0.08 -5.41 -18.91
CA ILE A 173 -0.85 -4.23 -19.36
C ILE A 173 -0.09 -3.49 -20.46
N LEU A 174 1.21 -3.24 -20.25
CA LEU A 174 2.07 -2.57 -21.22
C LEU A 174 2.18 -3.35 -22.54
N GLN A 175 2.28 -4.69 -22.47
CA GLN A 175 2.28 -5.54 -23.66
C GLN A 175 0.96 -5.45 -24.44
N ALA A 176 -0.18 -5.42 -23.73
CA ALA A 176 -1.48 -5.29 -24.37
C ALA A 176 -1.66 -3.92 -25.05
N GLU A 177 -1.20 -2.84 -24.40
CA GLU A 177 -1.22 -1.49 -24.97
C GLU A 177 -0.33 -1.40 -26.21
N ASN A 178 0.91 -1.89 -26.12
CA ASN A 178 1.85 -1.87 -27.25
C ASN A 178 1.29 -2.63 -28.46
N TYR A 179 0.74 -3.84 -28.23
CA TYR A 179 0.05 -4.58 -29.28
C TYR A 179 -1.15 -3.82 -29.89
N GLY A 180 -1.91 -3.09 -29.06
CA GLY A 180 -2.98 -2.22 -29.51
C GLY A 180 -2.48 -1.08 -30.42
N LEU A 181 -1.39 -0.44 -30.03
CA LEU A 181 -0.74 0.64 -30.79
C LEU A 181 -0.17 0.12 -32.11
N GLU A 182 0.49 -1.03 -32.13
CA GLU A 182 1.00 -1.66 -33.36
C GLU A 182 -0.12 -1.92 -34.36
N ARG A 183 -1.29 -2.40 -33.90
CA ARG A 183 -2.46 -2.59 -34.75
C ARG A 183 -3.03 -1.30 -35.31
N GLN A 184 -3.05 -0.24 -34.51
CA GLN A 184 -3.48 1.08 -34.99
C GLN A 184 -2.51 1.61 -36.04
N LEU A 185 -1.21 1.56 -35.77
CA LEU A 185 -0.16 2.00 -36.69
C LEU A 185 -0.25 1.26 -38.03
N PHE A 186 -0.40 -0.06 -38.00
CA PHE A 186 -0.60 -0.86 -39.21
C PHE A 186 -1.86 -0.46 -39.98
N SER A 187 -2.96 -0.20 -39.26
CA SER A 187 -4.22 0.24 -39.88
C SER A 187 -4.10 1.61 -40.54
N TYR A 188 -3.41 2.56 -39.89
CA TYR A 188 -3.11 3.88 -40.44
C TYR A 188 -2.22 3.78 -41.69
N GLN A 189 -1.14 2.99 -41.64
CA GLN A 189 -0.27 2.76 -42.80
C GLN A 189 -1.03 2.16 -43.98
N LYS A 190 -1.88 1.16 -43.73
CA LYS A 190 -2.75 0.57 -44.76
C LYS A 190 -3.70 1.59 -45.36
N SER A 191 -4.32 2.46 -44.54
CA SER A 191 -5.21 3.52 -45.02
C SER A 191 -4.49 4.54 -45.90
N LEU A 192 -3.28 4.98 -45.50
CA LEU A 192 -2.43 5.86 -46.30
C LEU A 192 -2.08 5.22 -47.65
N ALA A 193 -1.65 3.96 -47.66
CA ALA A 193 -1.32 3.25 -48.89
C ALA A 193 -2.53 3.17 -49.85
N TYR A 194 -3.74 2.90 -49.35
CA TYR A 194 -4.95 2.94 -50.18
C TYR A 194 -5.29 4.33 -50.70
N ALA A 195 -5.10 5.38 -49.89
CA ALA A 195 -5.30 6.75 -50.32
C ALA A 195 -4.32 7.14 -51.43
N HIS A 196 -3.03 6.81 -51.28
CA HIS A 196 -2.01 7.01 -52.32
C HIS A 196 -2.29 6.20 -53.59
N ALA A 197 -2.72 4.94 -53.47
CA ALA A 197 -3.09 4.12 -54.62
C ALA A 197 -4.32 4.65 -55.39
N ARG A 198 -5.25 5.35 -54.70
CA ARG A 198 -6.41 6.01 -55.34
C ARG A 198 -6.10 7.43 -55.84
N GLY A 199 -5.06 8.08 -55.31
CA GLY A 199 -4.59 9.40 -55.74
C GLY A 199 -3.65 9.37 -56.95
N GLY A 200 -3.19 8.19 -57.40
CA GLY A 200 -2.27 8.02 -58.53
C GLY A 200 -2.84 8.28 -59.93
N THR A 201 -4.05 8.85 -60.06
CA THR A 201 -4.64 9.23 -61.35
C THR A 201 -5.17 10.66 -61.35
N TYR A 202 -4.45 11.60 -60.74
CA TYR A 202 -4.63 13.02 -61.00
C TYR A 202 -3.26 13.71 -61.08
N SER A 203 -2.87 14.03 -62.33
CA SER A 203 -2.00 15.11 -62.83
C SER A 203 -0.97 15.67 -61.85
N ASP A 204 0.32 15.49 -62.09
CA ASP A 204 1.13 16.32 -63.03
C ASP A 204 1.12 17.81 -62.64
N ASP A 205 2.32 18.38 -62.50
CA ASP A 205 2.67 19.74 -62.07
C ASP A 205 3.04 19.99 -60.59
N MET A 206 4.25 19.58 -60.23
CA MET A 206 5.21 20.55 -59.65
C MET A 206 6.65 20.13 -59.96
N GLN A 207 7.15 20.60 -61.10
CA GLN A 207 8.57 20.62 -61.42
C GLN A 207 9.32 21.46 -60.35
N SER A 208 10.18 20.81 -59.58
CA SER A 208 11.22 21.51 -58.81
C SER A 208 12.40 21.78 -59.76
N PRO A 209 12.89 23.03 -59.88
CA PRO A 209 13.99 23.33 -60.79
C PRO A 209 15.31 22.69 -60.32
N GLU A 210 15.95 21.99 -61.25
CA GLU A 210 17.31 21.46 -61.14
C GLU A 210 18.36 22.57 -60.89
N GLY A 211 19.40 22.20 -60.15
CA GLY A 211 20.69 22.89 -60.23
C GLY A 211 21.63 22.61 -59.06
N ARG A 212 22.32 21.44 -59.09
CA ARG A 212 23.80 21.30 -59.10
C ARG A 212 24.30 20.00 -58.43
N GLU A 213 24.65 19.04 -59.29
CA GLU A 213 25.65 17.95 -59.12
C GLU A 213 26.99 18.51 -58.61
N GLU A 214 27.92 17.84 -57.93
CA GLU A 214 28.22 16.45 -57.58
C GLU A 214 29.39 16.56 -56.55
N GLU A 215 29.53 15.63 -55.61
CA GLU A 215 30.79 14.91 -55.34
C GLU A 215 30.60 13.88 -54.22
N ASP A 216 31.04 12.67 -54.54
CA ASP A 216 30.88 11.39 -53.86
C ASP A 216 31.64 11.27 -52.52
N GLU A 217 31.21 10.33 -51.67
CA GLU A 217 32.06 9.39 -50.89
C GLU A 217 31.15 8.48 -50.00
N PRO A 218 31.58 7.28 -49.56
CA PRO A 218 30.88 6.03 -49.81
C PRO A 218 30.40 5.32 -48.53
N PHE A 219 29.37 4.50 -48.73
CA PHE A 219 29.08 3.21 -48.09
C PHE A 219 29.91 2.80 -46.85
N TYR A 220 29.28 2.83 -45.67
CA TYR A 220 29.59 1.90 -44.57
C TYR A 220 28.38 1.03 -44.23
N GLN A 221 28.34 -0.08 -44.97
CA GLN A 221 28.04 -1.45 -44.60
C GLN A 221 27.46 -1.77 -43.20
N ASP A 222 26.34 -2.49 -43.25
CA ASP A 222 25.67 -3.25 -42.19
C ASP A 222 26.60 -3.95 -41.19
N ARG A 223 26.32 -3.75 -39.89
CA ARG A 223 26.68 -4.71 -38.85
C ARG A 223 25.42 -5.20 -38.14
N ASN A 224 25.04 -6.42 -38.54
CA ASN A 224 24.16 -7.34 -37.82
C ASN A 224 24.42 -7.30 -36.30
N TYR A 225 23.43 -6.88 -35.51
CA TYR A 225 23.36 -7.24 -34.09
C TYR A 225 22.62 -8.57 -33.98
N THR A 226 23.39 -9.65 -33.91
CA THR A 226 22.90 -10.99 -33.62
C THR A 226 22.58 -11.09 -32.14
N LEU A 227 21.31 -11.39 -31.86
CA LEU A 227 20.77 -11.79 -30.57
C LEU A 227 21.49 -13.05 -30.06
N GLY A 228 22.16 -12.97 -28.92
CA GLY A 228 22.56 -14.17 -28.16
C GLY A 228 23.94 -14.09 -27.54
N ASP A 229 24.01 -13.69 -26.26
CA ASP A 229 24.72 -14.53 -25.30
C ASP A 229 24.13 -14.35 -23.89
N ARG A 230 23.56 -15.43 -23.37
CA ARG A 230 23.15 -15.58 -21.97
C ARG A 230 24.30 -16.27 -21.27
N SER A 231 25.11 -15.53 -20.52
CA SER A 231 25.95 -16.11 -19.48
C SER A 231 25.56 -15.55 -18.12
N LEU A 232 25.07 -16.47 -17.30
CA LEU A 232 24.81 -16.33 -15.88
C LEU A 232 26.11 -16.00 -15.14
N SER A 233 26.08 -14.98 -14.29
CA SER A 233 27.01 -14.88 -13.16
C SER A 233 26.24 -14.42 -11.95
N THR A 234 25.83 -15.39 -11.13
CA THR A 234 25.44 -15.18 -9.73
C THR A 234 26.72 -15.06 -8.91
N ASP A 235 26.87 -13.95 -8.20
CA ASP A 235 27.54 -13.90 -6.89
C ASP A 235 27.25 -12.54 -6.25
N THR A 236 26.49 -12.56 -5.17
CA THR A 236 26.46 -11.48 -4.18
C THR A 236 26.45 -12.11 -2.80
N GLU A 237 27.66 -12.36 -2.28
CA GLU A 237 27.88 -12.51 -0.84
C GLU A 237 27.62 -11.16 -0.17
N TYR A 238 26.84 -11.17 0.91
CA TYR A 238 26.82 -10.07 1.87
C TYR A 238 27.17 -10.64 3.25
N ALA A 239 28.23 -10.06 3.82
CA ALA A 239 28.70 -10.25 5.19
C ALA A 239 27.80 -9.55 6.22
#